data_AF-A0AAW2IQ22-F1
#
_entry.id   AF-A0AAW2IQ22-F1
#
_cell.length_a   1.000
_cell.length_b   1.000
_cell.length_c   1.000
_cell.angle_alpha   90.00
_cell.angle_beta   90.00
_cell.angle_gamma   90.00
#
_symmetry.space_group_name_H-M   'P 1'
#
loop_
_entity.id
_entity.type
_entity.pdbx_description
1 polymer ?
#
loop_
_entity_poly.entity_id
_entity_poly.type
_entity_poly.pdbx_seq_one_letter_code
_entity_poly.pdbx_strand_id
1 'polypeptide(L)'
;MVSITYDVEIPSPIPATKMYKAVVLDSDTLIPKIMPQAIKNVEILEGDGSVGTVKLIHFGEGSQYKSVKHHVDALDTENLTHSYSIVEDGGCICKNRSIYHAKGGFELSEEKIKEGKEKAMAMFKAIEAYLQAKPEA
;
A
#
# COMPACT_ATOMS: atom_id res chain seq x y z
N MET A 1 -20.58 16.88 2.26
CA MET A 1 -19.37 16.06 2.45
C MET A 1 -18.52 16.25 1.21
N VAL A 2 -17.32 16.80 1.33
CA VAL A 2 -16.42 16.96 0.17
C VAL A 2 -15.61 15.67 0.04
N SER A 3 -15.64 15.06 -1.14
CA SER A 3 -14.81 13.89 -1.47
C SER A 3 -13.78 14.28 -2.52
N ILE A 4 -12.52 14.03 -2.23
CA ILE A 4 -11.44 14.22 -3.19
C ILE A 4 -11.00 12.83 -3.67
N THR A 5 -11.01 12.64 -5.00
CA THR A 5 -10.62 11.38 -5.65
C THR A 5 -9.37 11.62 -6.46
N TYR A 6 -8.37 10.74 -6.29
CA TYR A 6 -7.18 10.71 -7.13
C TYR A 6 -6.95 9.30 -7.66
N ASP A 7 -6.67 9.23 -8.95
CA ASP A 7 -6.25 8.02 -9.63
C ASP A 7 -4.77 8.13 -9.97
N VAL A 8 -4.00 7.08 -9.65
CA VAL A 8 -2.58 6.99 -9.96
C VAL A 8 -2.34 5.67 -10.68
N GLU A 9 -1.77 5.74 -11.88
CA GLU A 9 -1.35 4.57 -12.64
C GLU A 9 0.18 4.48 -12.65
N ILE A 10 0.71 3.32 -12.27
CA ILE A 10 2.15 3.09 -12.20
C ILE A 10 2.48 1.88 -13.10
N PRO A 11 3.16 2.09 -14.25
CA PRO A 11 3.65 0.98 -15.04
C PRO A 11 4.84 0.31 -14.33
N SER A 12 4.89 -1.01 -14.41
CA SER A 12 5.94 -1.86 -13.85
C SER A 12 6.26 -3.00 -14.82
N PRO A 13 7.54 -3.36 -15.01
CA PRO A 13 7.92 -4.52 -15.80
C PRO A 13 7.74 -5.85 -15.06
N ILE A 14 7.37 -5.81 -13.77
CA ILE A 14 7.12 -7.01 -12.96
C ILE A 14 5.74 -7.60 -13.32
N PRO A 15 5.60 -8.94 -13.45
CA PRO A 15 4.30 -9.58 -13.64
C PRO A 15 3.28 -9.20 -12.56
N ALA A 16 2.02 -9.02 -12.96
CA ALA A 16 0.95 -8.54 -12.08
C ALA A 16 0.78 -9.40 -10.83
N THR A 17 0.83 -10.72 -10.97
CA THR A 17 0.70 -11.69 -9.86
C THR A 17 1.82 -11.55 -8.83
N LYS A 18 3.08 -11.37 -9.27
CA LYS A 18 4.22 -11.15 -8.38
C LYS A 18 4.12 -9.81 -7.65
N MET A 19 3.75 -8.75 -8.38
CA MET A 19 3.58 -7.42 -7.78
C MET A 19 2.43 -7.41 -6.77
N TYR A 20 1.29 -8.02 -7.11
CA TYR A 20 0.15 -8.15 -6.20
C TYR A 20 0.55 -8.85 -4.90
N LYS A 21 1.18 -10.02 -5.00
CA LYS A 21 1.63 -10.77 -3.83
C LYS A 21 2.55 -9.91 -2.96
N ALA A 22 3.55 -9.25 -3.53
CA ALA A 22 4.51 -8.45 -2.77
C ALA A 22 3.91 -7.19 -2.13
N VAL A 23 3.01 -6.49 -2.82
CA VAL A 23 2.43 -5.20 -2.36
C VAL A 23 1.22 -5.40 -1.44
N VAL A 24 0.41 -6.44 -1.68
CA VAL A 24 -0.86 -6.64 -0.98
C VAL A 24 -0.76 -7.72 0.09
N LEU A 25 -0.09 -8.84 -0.20
CA LEU A 25 -0.08 -10.01 0.69
C LEU A 25 1.15 -10.01 1.61
N ASP A 26 2.33 -9.73 1.07
CA ASP A 26 3.61 -9.89 1.77
C ASP A 26 4.17 -8.56 2.33
N SER A 27 3.53 -7.43 2.04
CA SER A 27 4.06 -6.08 2.32
C SER A 27 4.33 -5.83 3.80
N ASP A 28 3.53 -6.42 4.68
CA ASP A 28 3.71 -6.35 6.14
C ASP A 28 5.05 -6.93 6.60
N THR A 29 5.61 -7.88 5.85
CA THR A 29 6.91 -8.49 6.14
C THR A 29 8.02 -7.92 5.28
N LEU A 30 7.69 -7.49 4.06
CA LEU A 30 8.65 -7.02 3.09
C LEU A 30 9.09 -5.58 3.40
N ILE A 31 8.13 -4.66 3.63
CA ILE A 31 8.42 -3.25 3.85
C ILE A 31 9.33 -3.03 5.07
N PRO A 32 9.12 -3.69 6.23
CA PRO A 32 10.05 -3.54 7.36
C PRO A 32 11.49 -3.97 7.06
N LYS A 33 11.69 -4.90 6.11
CA LYS A 33 13.03 -5.36 5.70
C LYS A 33 13.69 -4.39 4.72
N ILE A 34 12.93 -3.87 3.75
CA ILE A 34 13.47 -3.02 2.67
C ILE A 34 13.49 -1.53 3.02
N MET A 35 12.58 -1.09 3.89
CA MET A 35 12.39 0.30 4.32
C MET A 35 12.06 0.40 5.82
N PRO A 36 12.96 -0.06 6.71
CA PRO A 36 12.74 -0.02 8.18
C PRO A 36 12.50 1.39 8.73
N GLN A 37 12.99 2.43 8.04
CA GLN A 37 12.79 3.83 8.37
C GLN A 37 11.34 4.30 8.15
N ALA A 38 10.60 3.64 7.24
CA ALA A 38 9.20 3.94 6.96
C ALA A 38 8.29 3.11 7.86
N ILE A 39 8.46 1.79 7.85
CA ILE A 39 7.71 0.86 8.71
C ILE A 39 8.71 0.02 9.47
N LYS A 40 8.63 0.04 10.80
CA LYS A 40 9.52 -0.74 11.66
C LYS A 40 9.01 -2.15 11.88
N ASN A 41 7.70 -2.30 12.06
CA ASN A 41 7.06 -3.58 12.35
C ASN A 41 5.57 -3.53 11.99
N VAL A 42 4.98 -4.70 11.70
CA VAL A 42 3.54 -4.88 11.57
C VAL A 42 3.11 -6.07 12.41
N GLU A 43 2.10 -5.88 13.25
CA GLU A 43 1.52 -6.92 14.09
C GLU A 43 0.08 -7.20 13.64
N ILE A 44 -0.29 -8.46 13.45
CA ILE A 44 -1.68 -8.84 13.27
C ILE A 44 -2.30 -8.95 14.66
N LEU A 45 -3.27 -8.07 14.96
CA LEU A 45 -4.02 -8.10 16.22
C LEU A 45 -5.19 -9.09 16.14
N GLU A 46 -5.85 -9.15 14.98
CA GLU A 46 -7.03 -9.97 14.72
C GLU A 46 -6.99 -10.43 13.25
N GLY A 47 -7.42 -11.67 12.97
CA GLY A 47 -7.47 -12.23 11.61
C GLY A 47 -6.19 -12.92 11.16
N ASP A 48 -6.09 -13.17 9.86
CA ASP A 48 -5.05 -14.01 9.23
C ASP A 48 -4.32 -13.30 8.06
N GLY A 49 -4.61 -12.01 7.84
CA GLY A 49 -4.13 -11.24 6.69
C GLY A 49 -5.20 -10.98 5.63
N SER A 50 -6.33 -11.71 5.66
CA SER A 50 -7.46 -11.54 4.74
C SER A 50 -8.50 -10.52 5.23
N VAL A 51 -9.69 -10.50 4.62
CA VAL A 51 -10.79 -9.60 4.99
C VAL A 51 -11.16 -9.76 6.46
N GLY A 52 -11.33 -8.63 7.16
CA GLY A 52 -11.58 -8.58 8.61
C GLY A 52 -10.31 -8.52 9.46
N THR A 53 -9.12 -8.62 8.86
CA THR A 53 -7.86 -8.53 9.60
C THR A 53 -7.63 -7.12 10.14
N VAL A 54 -7.23 -7.01 11.41
CA VAL A 54 -6.75 -5.78 12.04
C VAL A 54 -5.24 -5.87 12.25
N LYS A 55 -4.50 -4.95 11.64
CA LYS A 55 -3.05 -4.84 11.73
C LYS A 55 -2.65 -3.60 12.53
N LEU A 56 -1.68 -3.70 13.42
CA LEU A 56 -1.00 -2.58 14.05
C LEU A 56 0.35 -2.35 13.35
N ILE A 57 0.43 -1.27 12.58
CA ILE A 57 1.63 -0.88 11.85
C ILE A 57 2.40 0.11 12.73
N HIS A 58 3.65 -0.22 13.07
CA HIS A 58 4.57 0.66 13.76
C HIS A 58 5.46 1.36 12.75
N PHE A 59 5.43 2.69 12.75
CA PHE A 59 6.25 3.46 11.85
C PHE A 59 7.69 3.58 12.36
N GLY A 60 8.62 3.72 11.42
CA GLY A 60 10.02 4.01 11.73
C GLY A 60 10.22 5.49 12.10
N GLU A 61 11.47 5.84 12.41
CA GLU A 61 11.87 7.18 12.85
C GLU A 61 11.62 8.28 11.79
N GLY A 62 11.35 7.91 10.54
CA GLY A 62 10.98 8.83 9.46
C GLY A 62 9.52 9.29 9.48
N SER A 63 8.70 8.83 10.44
CA SER A 63 7.28 9.19 10.55
C SER A 63 7.00 10.08 11.75
N GLN A 64 6.11 11.06 11.55
CA GLN A 64 5.55 11.88 12.64
C GLN A 64 4.58 11.11 13.54
N TYR A 65 4.13 9.94 13.10
CA TYR A 65 3.23 9.08 13.84
C TYR A 65 3.98 7.86 14.36
N LYS A 66 3.61 7.37 15.55
CA LYS A 66 4.22 6.15 16.12
C LYS A 66 3.66 4.88 15.51
N SER A 67 2.33 4.81 15.36
CA SER A 67 1.66 3.63 14.84
C SER A 67 0.28 3.95 14.28
N VAL A 68 -0.29 3.04 13.48
CA VAL A 68 -1.67 3.09 13.01
C VAL A 68 -2.30 1.69 13.05
N LYS A 69 -3.60 1.61 13.33
CA LYS A 69 -4.38 0.39 13.11
C LYS A 69 -4.97 0.41 11.71
N HIS A 70 -4.71 -0.63 10.94
CA HIS A 70 -5.24 -0.84 9.60
C HIS A 70 -6.23 -2.01 9.63
N HIS A 71 -7.40 -1.82 9.04
CA HIS A 71 -8.42 -2.86 8.91
C HIS A 71 -8.59 -3.21 7.43
N VAL A 72 -8.65 -4.51 7.13
CA VAL A 72 -8.81 -5.01 5.76
C VAL A 72 -10.31 -5.18 5.48
N ASP A 73 -10.94 -4.17 4.88
CA ASP A 73 -12.39 -4.19 4.61
C ASP A 73 -12.79 -5.07 3.41
N ALA A 74 -11.95 -5.16 2.38
CA ALA A 74 -12.23 -5.95 1.18
C ALA A 74 -10.93 -6.39 0.49
N LEU A 75 -10.83 -7.65 0.08
CA LEU A 75 -9.69 -8.24 -0.62
C LEU A 75 -10.21 -9.27 -1.62
N ASP A 76 -9.87 -9.09 -2.89
CA ASP A 76 -10.19 -10.04 -3.96
C ASP A 76 -8.89 -10.51 -4.62
N THR A 77 -8.48 -11.72 -4.27
CA THR A 77 -7.24 -12.33 -4.77
C THR A 77 -7.37 -12.93 -6.16
N GLU A 78 -8.59 -13.27 -6.58
CA GLU A 78 -8.85 -13.86 -7.91
C GLU A 78 -8.77 -12.78 -8.98
N ASN A 79 -9.30 -11.59 -8.71
CA ASN A 79 -9.26 -10.45 -9.62
C ASN A 79 -8.13 -9.46 -9.31
N LEU A 80 -7.16 -9.84 -8.45
CA LEU A 80 -6.04 -9.00 -8.00
C LEU A 80 -6.48 -7.59 -7.56
N THR A 81 -7.65 -7.49 -6.94
CA THR A 81 -8.30 -6.23 -6.60
C THR A 81 -8.28 -6.00 -5.08
N HIS A 82 -7.67 -4.90 -4.67
CA HIS A 82 -7.63 -4.49 -3.26
C HIS A 82 -7.49 -2.97 -3.13
N SER A 83 -8.51 -2.15 -3.37
CA SER A 83 -8.33 -0.67 -3.55
C SER A 83 -7.28 -0.29 -4.63
N TYR A 84 -6.71 -1.29 -5.31
CA TYR A 84 -5.76 -1.29 -6.38
C TYR A 84 -6.30 -2.20 -7.48
N SER A 85 -6.18 -1.82 -8.74
CA SER A 85 -6.40 -2.73 -9.88
C SER A 85 -5.08 -2.95 -10.60
N ILE A 86 -4.72 -4.21 -10.85
CA ILE A 86 -3.49 -4.57 -11.58
C ILE A 86 -3.88 -5.25 -12.89
N VAL A 87 -3.49 -4.67 -14.02
CA VAL A 87 -3.83 -5.17 -15.38
C VAL A 87 -2.57 -5.68 -16.08
N GLU A 88 -2.65 -6.80 -16.80
CA GLU A 88 -1.54 -7.41 -17.56
C GLU A 88 -1.48 -6.92 -19.02
N ASP A 89 -0.31 -6.40 -19.42
CA ASP A 89 0.11 -6.24 -20.83
C ASP A 89 1.65 -6.17 -20.91
N GLY A 90 2.31 -7.34 -20.96
CA GLY A 90 3.79 -7.42 -20.97
C GLY A 90 4.50 -6.96 -19.68
N GLY A 91 3.74 -6.72 -18.61
CA GLY A 91 4.13 -6.16 -17.31
C GLY A 91 2.86 -5.95 -16.47
N CYS A 92 2.87 -5.01 -15.52
CA CYS A 92 1.67 -4.65 -14.78
C CYS A 92 1.46 -3.13 -14.66
N ILE A 93 0.20 -2.69 -14.75
CA ILE A 93 -0.19 -1.31 -14.39
C ILE A 93 -0.92 -1.36 -13.05
N CYS A 94 -0.32 -0.79 -12.00
CA CYS A 94 -0.98 -0.66 -10.71
C CYS A 94 -1.78 0.64 -10.67
N LYS A 95 -3.12 0.52 -10.59
CA LYS A 95 -4.02 1.66 -10.39
C LYS A 95 -4.33 1.78 -8.91
N ASN A 96 -4.02 2.90 -8.26
CA ASN A 96 -4.50 3.20 -6.90
C ASN A 96 -5.62 4.23 -6.96
N ARG A 97 -6.76 3.93 -6.33
CA ARG A 97 -7.84 4.89 -6.11
C ARG A 97 -7.97 5.21 -4.64
N SER A 98 -7.62 6.43 -4.27
CA SER A 98 -7.77 6.92 -2.89
C SER A 98 -8.96 7.89 -2.81
N ILE A 99 -9.96 7.55 -1.99
CA ILE A 99 -11.12 8.40 -1.72
C ILE A 99 -11.03 8.85 -0.27
N TYR A 100 -10.85 10.15 -0.06
CA TYR A 100 -10.75 10.71 1.29
C TYR A 100 -12.08 11.33 1.73
N HIS A 101 -12.55 10.89 2.89
CA HIS A 101 -13.78 11.34 3.52
C HIS A 101 -13.43 12.13 4.79
N ALA A 102 -13.37 13.46 4.69
CA ALA A 102 -13.15 14.31 5.86
C ALA A 102 -14.40 14.34 6.76
N LYS A 103 -14.24 14.06 8.07
CA LYS A 103 -15.28 14.31 9.09
C LYS A 103 -15.17 15.75 9.60
N GLY A 104 -16.34 16.34 9.90
CA GLY A 104 -16.62 17.74 10.25
C GLY A 104 -15.44 18.64 10.64
N GLY A 105 -15.29 19.76 9.93
CA GLY A 105 -14.34 20.85 10.22
C GLY A 105 -12.87 20.57 9.91
N PHE A 106 -12.51 19.33 9.56
CA PHE A 106 -11.15 18.99 9.16
C PHE A 106 -10.91 19.30 7.68
N GLU A 107 -10.07 20.29 7.38
CA GLU A 107 -9.58 20.52 6.03
C GLU A 107 -8.49 19.50 5.69
N LEU A 108 -8.80 18.63 4.73
CA LEU A 108 -7.81 17.78 4.10
C LEU A 108 -7.08 18.60 3.04
N SER A 109 -5.91 19.14 3.40
CA SER A 109 -5.08 19.92 2.47
C SER A 109 -4.53 19.04 1.34
N GLU A 110 -4.45 19.56 0.13
CA GLU A 110 -3.81 18.90 -1.02
C GLU A 110 -2.37 18.45 -0.72
N GLU A 111 -1.63 19.23 0.10
CA GLU A 111 -0.27 18.92 0.53
C GLU A 111 -0.18 17.57 1.25
N LYS A 112 -1.00 17.33 2.29
CA LYS A 112 -1.07 16.05 3.00
C LYS A 112 -1.45 14.88 2.09
N ILE A 113 -2.32 15.12 1.10
CA ILE A 113 -2.68 14.08 0.12
C ILE A 113 -1.49 13.76 -0.78
N LYS A 114 -0.77 14.78 -1.23
CA LYS A 114 0.44 14.64 -2.04
C LYS A 114 1.54 13.90 -1.28
N GLU A 115 1.79 14.24 -0.01
CA GLU A 115 2.73 13.53 0.84
C GLU A 115 2.36 12.05 1.00
N GLY A 116 1.08 11.75 1.24
CA GLY A 116 0.58 10.37 1.34
C GLY A 116 0.85 9.59 0.05
N LYS A 117 0.58 10.20 -1.10
CA LYS A 117 0.86 9.63 -2.42
C LYS A 117 2.36 9.39 -2.65
N GLU A 118 3.21 10.35 -2.30
CA GLU A 118 4.67 10.22 -2.46
C GLU A 118 5.22 9.09 -1.59
N LYS A 119 4.74 8.96 -0.34
CA LYS A 119 5.11 7.85 0.55
C LYS A 119 4.66 6.50 -0.01
N ALA A 120 3.43 6.41 -0.52
CA ALA A 120 2.92 5.18 -1.16
C ALA A 120 3.73 4.80 -2.41
N MET A 121 4.06 5.77 -3.25
CA MET A 121 4.90 5.58 -4.44
C MET A 121 6.31 5.10 -4.06
N ALA A 122 6.92 5.69 -3.03
CA ALA A 122 8.23 5.28 -2.56
C ALA A 122 8.26 3.82 -2.08
N MET A 123 7.23 3.42 -1.31
CA MET A 123 7.09 2.02 -0.88
C MET A 123 6.89 1.08 -2.09
N PHE A 124 6.04 1.45 -3.04
CA PHE A 124 5.84 0.67 -4.27
C PHE A 124 7.15 0.48 -5.04
N LYS A 125 7.92 1.55 -5.26
CA LYS A 125 9.18 1.50 -5.99
C LYS A 125 10.27 0.71 -5.25
N ALA A 126 10.28 0.74 -3.92
CA ALA A 126 11.19 -0.09 -3.15
C ALA A 126 10.87 -1.59 -3.30
N ILE A 127 9.58 -1.96 -3.30
CA ILE A 127 9.15 -3.34 -3.56
C ILE A 127 9.49 -3.76 -4.99
N GLU A 128 9.21 -2.92 -5.98
CA GLU A 128 9.55 -3.17 -7.39
C GLU A 128 11.06 -3.43 -7.54
N ALA A 129 11.91 -2.56 -6.99
CA ALA A 129 13.36 -2.71 -7.03
C ALA A 129 13.83 -4.00 -6.34
N TYR A 130 13.21 -4.37 -5.21
CA TYR A 130 13.50 -5.63 -4.52
C TYR A 130 13.20 -6.85 -5.41
N LEU A 131 12.05 -6.88 -6.08
CA LEU A 131 11.65 -7.97 -6.97
C LEU A 131 12.54 -8.03 -8.23
N GLN A 132 12.96 -6.89 -8.77
CA GLN A 132 13.90 -6.84 -9.89
C GLN A 132 15.27 -7.42 -9.52
N ALA A 133 15.78 -7.09 -8.32
CA ALA A 133 17.06 -7.58 -7.85
C ALA A 133 17.02 -9.06 -7.44
N LYS A 134 15.82 -9.62 -7.19
CA LYS A 134 15.61 -11.00 -6.76
C LYS A 134 14.49 -11.66 -7.58
N PRO A 135 14.75 -12.05 -8.84
CA PRO A 135 13.72 -12.55 -9.74
C PRO A 135 13.04 -13.86 -9.29
N GLU A 136 13.64 -14.61 -8.35
CA GLU A 136 13.06 -15.83 -7.76
C GLU A 136 12.26 -15.61 -6.47
N ALA A 137 12.18 -14.37 -5.97
CA ALA A 137 11.37 -14.00 -4.80
C ALA A 137 9.85 -14.01 -5.11
#